data_AF-A0A0R2DF90-F1
#
_entry.id   AF-A0A0R2DF90-F1
#
_cell.length_a   1.000
_cell.length_b   1.000
_cell.length_c   1.000
_cell.angle_alpha   90.00
_cell.angle_beta   90.00
_cell.angle_gamma   90.00
#
_symmetry.space_group_name_H-M   'P 1'
#
loop_
_entity.id
_entity.type
_entity.pdbx_description
1 polymer ?
#
loop_
_entity_poly.entity_id
_entity_poly.type
_entity_poly.pdbx_seq_one_letter_code
_entity_poly.pdbx_strand_id
1 'polypeptide(L)' 'MTDLNYSFNDNGEAVGTSVSFNGNEGASFINGTINLNSEDLTAKQSFTDLPMSEIANIARTKFADFTAMAGD' A
#
# COMPACT_ATOMS: atom_id res chain seq x y z
N MET A 1 5.39 6.80 -10.66
CA MET A 1 5.12 5.39 -11.01
C MET A 1 4.78 4.67 -9.71
N THR A 2 3.74 3.85 -9.73
CA THR A 2 3.34 3.05 -8.57
C THR A 2 3.45 1.59 -8.96
N ASP A 3 4.31 0.85 -8.27
CA ASP A 3 4.50 -0.59 -8.50
C ASP A 3 3.81 -1.36 -7.37
N LEU A 4 3.05 -2.41 -7.73
CA LEU A 4 2.33 -3.26 -6.78
C LEU A 4 2.79 -4.70 -6.93
N ASN A 5 3.30 -5.26 -5.84
CA ASN A 5 3.72 -6.65 -5.78
C ASN A 5 2.87 -7.42 -4.76
N TYR A 6 2.01 -8.31 -5.24
CA TYR A 6 1.15 -9.14 -4.39
C TYR A 6 1.88 -10.37 -3.86
N SER A 7 1.60 -10.69 -2.60
CA SER A 7 2.06 -11.92 -1.93
C SER A 7 0.86 -12.83 -1.71
N PHE A 8 0.96 -14.06 -2.18
CA PHE A 8 -0.10 -15.06 -2.09
C PHE A 8 0.29 -16.16 -1.11
N ASN A 9 -0.70 -16.71 -0.39
CA ASN A 9 -0.52 -17.88 0.46
C ASN A 9 -0.63 -19.19 -0.35
N ASP A 10 -0.47 -20.33 0.33
CA ASP A 10 -0.58 -21.68 -0.27
C ASP A 10 -1.98 -21.97 -0.85
N ASN A 11 -3.02 -21.26 -0.37
CA ASN A 11 -4.38 -21.36 -0.88
C ASN A 11 -4.62 -20.50 -2.15
N GLY A 12 -3.61 -19.73 -2.59
CA GLY A 12 -3.74 -18.79 -3.70
C GLY A 12 -4.46 -17.48 -3.34
N GLU A 13 -4.65 -17.19 -2.05
CA GLU A 13 -5.24 -15.94 -1.57
C GLU A 13 -4.16 -14.89 -1.37
N ALA A 14 -4.41 -13.66 -1.83
CA ALA A 14 -3.49 -12.55 -1.58
C ALA A 14 -3.54 -12.16 -0.10
N VAL A 15 -2.45 -12.39 0.61
CA VAL A 15 -2.29 -12.10 2.05
C VAL A 15 -1.53 -10.81 2.32
N GLY A 16 -0.91 -10.23 1.29
CA GLY A 16 -0.24 -8.94 1.38
C GLY A 16 0.06 -8.33 0.02
N THR A 17 0.39 -7.05 0.03
CA THR A 17 0.91 -6.37 -1.16
C THR A 17 1.94 -5.32 -0.75
N SER A 18 3.02 -5.22 -1.52
CA SER A 18 4.02 -4.18 -1.38
C SER A 18 3.77 -3.11 -2.43
N VAL A 19 3.54 -1.88 -1.98
CA VAL A 19 3.30 -0.73 -2.85
C VAL A 19 4.53 0.16 -2.80
N SER A 20 5.21 0.29 -3.94
CA SER A 20 6.34 1.20 -4.07
C SER A 20 5.89 2.49 -4.73
N PHE A 21 6.03 3.59 -3.99
CA PHE A 21 5.83 4.94 -4.48
C PHE A 21 7.18 5.47 -4.95
N ASN A 22 7.28 5.75 -6.25
CA ASN A 22 8.42 6.44 -6.81
C ASN A 22 7.93 7.54 -7.74
N GLY A 23 8.05 8.80 -7.31
CA GLY A 23 7.63 9.91 -8.13
C GLY A 23 7.73 11.26 -7.44
N ASN A 24 7.57 12.31 -8.25
CA ASN A 24 7.39 13.67 -7.77
C ASN A 24 5.88 13.93 -7.68
N GLU A 25 5.34 14.05 -6.47
CA GLU A 25 3.98 14.57 -6.25
C GLU A 25 4.08 16.08 -6.00
N GLY A 26 4.01 16.86 -7.07
CA GLY A 26 4.13 18.32 -7.01
C GLY A 26 5.55 18.77 -6.66
N ALA A 27 5.72 19.40 -5.50
CA ALA A 27 7.01 19.87 -4.98
C ALA A 27 7.72 18.86 -4.07
N SER A 28 7.08 17.72 -3.79
CA SER A 28 7.57 16.71 -2.86
C SER A 28 7.97 15.44 -3.60
N PHE A 29 9.22 15.02 -3.39
CA PHE A 29 9.69 13.73 -3.87
C PHE A 29 9.26 12.63 -2.90
N ILE A 30 8.44 11.69 -3.38
CA ILE A 30 8.01 10.54 -2.60
C ILE A 30 8.72 9.31 -3.14
N ASN A 31 9.60 8.76 -2.31
CA ASN A 31 10.27 7.49 -2.57
C ASN A 31 10.18 6.62 -1.32
N GLY A 32 9.28 5.64 -1.35
CA GLY A 32 9.07 4.74 -0.22
C GLY A 32 8.29 3.51 -0.63
N THR A 33 8.51 2.42 0.08
CA THR A 33 7.78 1.17 -0.08
C THR A 33 6.96 0.94 1.17
N ILE A 34 5.66 0.69 1.02
CA ILE A 34 4.76 0.29 2.09
C ILE A 34 4.27 -1.12 1.86
N ASN A 35 4.32 -1.91 2.93
CA ASN A 35 3.70 -3.22 2.95
C ASN A 35 2.32 -3.11 3.60
N LEU A 36 1.34 -3.59 2.85
CA LEU A 36 -0.02 -3.79 3.31
C LEU A 36 -0.25 -5.27 3.59
N ASN A 37 -0.90 -5.54 4.70
CA ASN A 37 -1.36 -6.87 5.09
C ASN A 37 -2.90 -6.88 5.17
N SER A 38 -3.51 -8.05 5.30
CA SER A 38 -4.97 -8.17 5.42
C SER A 38 -5.57 -7.37 6.59
N GLU A 39 -4.78 -7.03 7.60
CA GLU A 39 -5.18 -6.16 8.72
C GLU A 39 -5.38 -4.69 8.32
N ASP A 40 -4.72 -4.23 7.26
CA ASP A 40 -4.85 -2.86 6.72
C ASP A 40 -6.09 -2.70 5.84
N LEU A 41 -6.74 -3.81 5.48
CA LEU A 41 -7.95 -3.80 4.67
C LEU A 41 -9.18 -3.65 5.56
N THR A 42 -10.18 -2.89 5.11
CA THR A 42 -11.50 -2.89 5.73
C THR A 42 -12.07 -4.30 5.72
N ALA A 43 -12.43 -4.81 6.91
CA ALA A 43 -12.67 -6.23 7.15
C ALA A 43 -13.55 -6.91 6.09
N LYS A 44 -13.08 -8.09 5.61
CA LYS A 44 -13.68 -8.98 4.59
C LYS A 44 -13.34 -8.69 3.12
N GLN A 45 -12.34 -7.86 2.83
CA GLN A 45 -11.87 -7.65 1.47
C GLN A 45 -10.51 -8.33 1.23
N SER A 46 -10.34 -8.91 0.05
CA SER A 46 -9.05 -9.45 -0.42
C SER A 46 -8.37 -8.42 -1.29
N PHE A 47 -7.02 -8.40 -1.30
CA PHE A 47 -6.26 -7.51 -2.19
C PHE A 47 -6.60 -7.68 -3.67
N THR A 48 -7.04 -8.87 -4.09
CA THR A 48 -7.46 -9.16 -5.46
C THR A 48 -8.85 -8.65 -5.81
N ASP A 49 -9.68 -8.35 -4.80
CA ASP A 49 -11.04 -7.83 -4.98
C ASP A 49 -11.05 -6.29 -5.08
N LEU A 50 -10.00 -5.66 -4.53
CA LEU A 50 -9.85 -4.21 -4.54
C LEU A 50 -9.23 -3.71 -5.86
N PRO A 51 -9.72 -2.59 -6.41
CA PRO A 51 -9.03 -1.94 -7.52
C PRO A 51 -7.68 -1.39 -7.05
N MET A 52 -6.69 -1.40 -7.95
CA MET A 52 -5.34 -0.90 -7.70
C MET A 52 -5.31 0.53 -7.11
N SER A 53 -6.28 1.37 -7.49
CA SER A 53 -6.42 2.74 -6.96
C SER A 53 -6.77 2.76 -5.47
N GLU A 54 -7.62 1.84 -4.99
CA GLU A 54 -7.97 1.74 -3.57
C GLU A 54 -6.77 1.24 -2.75
N ILE A 55 -6.08 0.21 -3.26
CA ILE A 55 -4.87 -0.32 -2.62
C ILE A 55 -3.79 0.75 -2.50
N ALA A 56 -3.58 1.52 -3.57
CA ALA A 56 -2.65 2.65 -3.55
C ALA A 56 -3.08 3.73 -2.55
N ASN A 57 -4.38 3.98 -2.38
CA ASN A 57 -4.91 4.95 -1.42
C ASN A 57 -4.70 4.50 0.04
N ILE A 58 -4.93 3.22 0.33
CA ILE A 58 -4.64 2.62 1.65
C ILE A 58 -3.14 2.71 1.94
N ALA A 59 -2.29 2.33 0.99
CA ALA A 59 -0.84 2.41 1.13
C ALA A 59 -0.35 3.85 1.31
N ARG A 60 -0.94 4.83 0.61
CA ARG A 60 -0.62 6.26 0.81
C ARG A 60 -1.03 6.75 2.18
N THR A 61 -2.22 6.38 2.65
CA THR A 61 -2.72 6.75 3.98
C THR A 61 -1.79 6.21 5.06
N LYS A 62 -1.42 4.93 4.97
CA LYS A 62 -0.45 4.31 5.88
C LYS A 62 0.93 4.96 5.79
N PHE A 63 1.42 5.25 4.58
CA PHE A 63 2.68 5.96 4.39
C PHE A 63 2.67 7.34 5.04
N ALA A 64 1.61 8.11 4.84
CA ALA A 64 1.45 9.44 5.40
C ALA A 64 1.36 9.44 6.93
N ASP A 65 0.70 8.44 7.52
CA ASP A 65 0.66 8.25 8.98
C ASP A 65 2.05 7.95 9.53
N PHE A 66 2.79 7.05 8.88
CA PHE A 66 4.19 6.74 9.21
C PHE A 66 5.12 7.96 9.11
N THR A 67 4.98 8.78 8.07
CA THR A 67 5.82 9.98 7.90
C THR A 67 5.40 11.12 8.82
N ALA A 68 4.10 11.24 9.16
CA ALA A 68 3.61 12.20 10.14
C ALA A 68 4.12 11.87 11.55
N MET A 69 4.13 10.58 11.94
CA MET A 69 4.69 10.13 13.22
C MET A 69 6.21 10.34 13.32
N ALA A 70 6.94 10.26 12.21
CA ALA A 70 8.38 10.50 12.19
C ALA A 70 8.75 12.00 12.29
N GLY A 71 7.76 12.90 12.33
CA GLY A 71 7.95 14.35 12.29
C GLY A 71 7.70 15.10 13.60
N ASP A 72 7.49 14.43 14.74
CA ASP A 72 7.31 15.05 16.08
C ASP A 72 8.55 14.86 16.98
#